data_AF-A0ABD6QVC3-F1
#
_entry.id   AF-A0ABD6QVC3-F1
#
_cell.length_a   1.000
_cell.length_b   1.000
_cell.length_c   1.000
_cell.angle_alpha   90.00
_cell.angle_beta   90.00
_cell.angle_gamma   90.00
#
_symmetry.space_group_name_H-M   'P 1'
#
loop_
_entity.id
_entity.type
_entity.pdbx_description
1 polymer ?
#
loop_
_entity_poly.entity_id
_entity_poly.type
_entity_poly.pdbx_seq_one_letter_code
_entity_poly.pdbx_strand_id
1 'polypeptide(L)'
;MSWIDIGVTPGSGGSNGSNFLSGFIQSLGNALNNAHFGGISGFPWQLGNENDQIVGYYDDPNGYYAVIRKFLAQKNYHSNERLKNAFERLTNIQNRINQLNQEIRDKQNAINSLNNDLHRLNQETHRLNQEIDKQNQALNQEIASLNNEISALKNAIQQEEEKLNALELQTQAKKQLEKEIKESLKELEKLKEELKRLKKQSKWKKSFNFLTDNPPNQEAQKQQALQTNQENALIRFFLTDPYAILPKGFIYEYHNPGKETYNALNAPNNMDGINNQFRVNALNQVLDNSYQKFLPGNDSYNALGDIEQVKALKFYDLVLNYNQESEKLESALFFKQISQYAKGLRLKILTAKTSKKGLNKKDLKRIEELEKTIKKEEERLKVKDLNALQQEIEKEQENALKLKESIKAKQNHIETLKNAINQKEHAKNPIEQQIEQQKQTLERQKNEKEHERQNQERQKNEKEHERQNLNNEINAIGNERVTIKELGTKDNFLGIQPHYNGYGRTYARATFSDKNKSIKEYFEIETKIKNILGFYRIGESDERILQRFLQLSERDKNEVARLILS
;
A
#
# COMPACT_ATOMS: atom_id res chain seq x y z
N MET A 1 -63.69 -27.54 -8.13
CA MET A 1 -64.51 -27.96 -6.97
C MET A 1 -65.21 -29.25 -7.34
N SER A 2 -64.88 -30.34 -6.66
CA SER A 2 -65.53 -31.65 -6.84
C SER A 2 -66.93 -31.60 -6.19
N TRP A 3 -67.92 -32.22 -6.83
CA TRP A 3 -69.28 -32.37 -6.28
C TRP A 3 -69.35 -33.41 -5.15
N ILE A 4 -68.31 -34.23 -5.02
CA ILE A 4 -68.02 -35.02 -3.84
C ILE A 4 -67.14 -34.13 -2.96
N ASP A 5 -67.59 -33.89 -1.72
CA ASP A 5 -66.81 -33.16 -0.73
C ASP A 5 -65.60 -33.99 -0.30
N ILE A 6 -64.59 -33.97 -1.16
CA ILE A 6 -63.25 -34.44 -0.85
C ILE A 6 -62.63 -33.30 -0.07
N GLY A 7 -62.97 -33.24 1.23
CA GLY A 7 -62.61 -32.14 2.11
C GLY A 7 -61.14 -31.76 1.98
N VAL A 8 -60.89 -30.59 1.39
CA VAL A 8 -59.60 -29.92 1.44
C VAL A 8 -59.84 -28.53 2.01
N THR A 9 -60.31 -28.46 3.26
CA THR A 9 -60.20 -27.23 4.04
C THR A 9 -58.80 -27.21 4.65
N PRO A 10 -57.95 -26.22 4.33
CA PRO A 10 -56.66 -26.08 4.98
C PRO A 10 -56.91 -25.61 6.41
N GLY A 11 -56.95 -26.56 7.36
CA GLY A 11 -57.16 -26.27 8.78
C GLY A 11 -58.43 -26.88 9.35
N SER A 12 -58.52 -28.20 9.37
CA SER A 12 -59.18 -28.98 10.44
C SER A 12 -59.11 -30.46 10.08
N GLY A 13 -58.60 -31.29 10.99
CA GLY A 13 -58.68 -32.73 10.86
C GLY A 13 -60.13 -33.18 10.95
N GLY A 14 -60.78 -33.39 9.81
CA GLY A 14 -62.15 -33.85 9.70
C GLY A 14 -62.26 -34.97 8.67
N SER A 15 -61.87 -36.17 9.07
CA SER A 15 -61.93 -37.41 8.28
C SER A 15 -63.37 -37.92 8.15
N ASN A 16 -64.24 -37.22 7.39
CA ASN A 16 -65.65 -37.64 7.25
C ASN A 16 -66.10 -38.00 5.82
N GLY A 17 -65.30 -37.74 4.79
CA GLY A 17 -65.67 -38.07 3.39
C GLY A 17 -65.57 -39.57 3.05
N SER A 18 -64.55 -40.27 3.56
CA SER A 18 -64.28 -41.69 3.24
C SER A 18 -65.30 -42.67 3.85
N ASN A 19 -65.91 -42.29 4.97
CA ASN A 19 -66.93 -43.10 5.66
C ASN A 19 -68.30 -43.04 4.95
N PHE A 20 -68.52 -42.03 4.11
CA PHE A 20 -69.74 -41.90 3.33
C PHE A 20 -69.71 -42.86 2.12
N LEU A 21 -68.68 -42.76 1.26
CA LEU A 21 -68.62 -43.56 0.04
C LEU A 21 -68.57 -45.06 0.32
N SER A 22 -67.77 -45.47 1.33
CA SER A 22 -67.71 -46.87 1.76
C SER A 22 -69.06 -47.41 2.24
N GLY A 23 -69.79 -46.64 3.06
CA GLY A 23 -71.13 -47.03 3.51
C GLY A 23 -72.16 -47.10 2.38
N PHE A 24 -72.05 -46.22 1.37
CA PHE A 24 -72.96 -46.26 0.21
C PHE A 24 -72.68 -47.46 -0.69
N ILE A 25 -71.39 -47.76 -0.95
CA ILE A 25 -70.94 -48.96 -1.67
C ILE A 25 -71.43 -50.23 -0.97
N GLN A 26 -71.36 -50.27 0.36
CA GLN A 26 -71.87 -51.41 1.14
C GLN A 26 -73.39 -51.57 0.99
N SER A 27 -74.16 -50.48 1.04
CA SER A 27 -75.62 -50.53 0.81
C SER A 27 -75.96 -50.95 -0.62
N LEU A 28 -75.19 -50.52 -1.63
CA LEU A 28 -75.33 -51.01 -3.00
C LEU A 28 -75.02 -52.52 -3.08
N GLY A 29 -74.00 -52.99 -2.37
CA GLY A 29 -73.69 -54.42 -2.22
C GLY A 29 -74.86 -55.22 -1.63
N ASN A 30 -75.53 -54.69 -0.59
CA ASN A 30 -76.72 -55.31 -0.02
C ASN A 30 -77.88 -55.37 -1.04
N ALA A 31 -78.10 -54.31 -1.81
CA ALA A 31 -79.13 -54.28 -2.85
C ALA A 31 -78.93 -55.34 -3.94
N LEU A 32 -77.68 -55.63 -4.29
CA LEU A 32 -77.32 -56.65 -5.27
C LEU A 32 -77.61 -58.08 -4.77
N ASN A 33 -77.45 -58.31 -3.46
CA ASN A 33 -77.78 -59.59 -2.82
C ASN A 33 -79.29 -59.84 -2.75
N ASN A 34 -80.11 -58.77 -2.74
CA ASN A 34 -81.57 -58.87 -2.63
C ASN A 34 -82.28 -59.38 -3.92
N ALA A 35 -81.57 -59.50 -5.04
CA ALA A 35 -82.14 -59.98 -6.31
C ALA A 35 -82.57 -61.47 -6.31
N HIS A 36 -82.22 -62.22 -5.25
CA HIS A 36 -82.39 -63.68 -5.17
C HIS A 36 -83.56 -64.16 -4.30
N PHE A 37 -84.32 -63.28 -3.64
CA PHE A 37 -85.35 -63.67 -2.65
C PHE A 37 -86.80 -63.38 -3.08
N GLY A 38 -87.65 -64.41 -2.93
CA GLY A 38 -89.12 -64.29 -2.87
C GLY A 38 -89.85 -64.13 -4.21
N GLY A 39 -90.96 -64.83 -4.40
CA GLY A 39 -91.82 -64.65 -5.57
C GLY A 39 -92.93 -65.69 -5.61
N ILE A 40 -94.10 -65.27 -6.10
CA ILE A 40 -95.23 -66.17 -6.32
C ILE A 40 -95.05 -66.76 -7.73
N SER A 41 -95.15 -68.08 -7.85
CA SER A 41 -95.09 -68.76 -9.15
C SER A 41 -96.14 -68.17 -10.10
N GLY A 42 -95.71 -67.75 -11.30
CA GLY A 42 -96.58 -67.12 -12.28
C GLY A 42 -96.65 -65.59 -12.23
N PHE A 43 -95.93 -64.90 -11.32
CA PHE A 43 -95.81 -63.43 -11.32
C PHE A 43 -94.32 -63.00 -11.21
N PRO A 44 -93.92 -61.84 -11.79
CA PRO A 44 -94.76 -60.96 -12.59
C PRO A 44 -94.91 -61.46 -14.03
N TRP A 45 -95.97 -61.03 -14.71
CA TRP A 45 -96.09 -61.16 -16.16
C TRP A 45 -96.54 -59.84 -16.78
N GLN A 46 -96.07 -59.62 -18.01
CA GLN A 46 -96.23 -58.36 -18.72
C GLN A 46 -97.66 -58.22 -19.27
N LEU A 47 -98.38 -57.17 -18.87
CA LEU A 47 -99.73 -56.90 -19.36
C LEU A 47 -99.70 -56.19 -20.72
N GLY A 48 -98.68 -55.36 -20.96
CA GLY A 48 -98.53 -54.60 -22.20
C GLY A 48 -97.07 -54.33 -22.55
N ASN A 49 -96.42 -53.43 -21.81
CA ASN A 49 -95.00 -53.10 -21.98
C ASN A 49 -94.20 -53.48 -20.73
N GLU A 50 -92.87 -53.38 -20.78
CA GLU A 50 -92.00 -53.75 -19.64
C GLU A 50 -92.29 -52.95 -18.36
N ASN A 51 -92.92 -51.78 -18.47
CA ASN A 51 -93.30 -50.92 -17.36
C ASN A 51 -94.70 -51.21 -16.82
N ASP A 52 -95.45 -52.16 -17.37
CA ASP A 52 -96.78 -52.56 -16.91
C ASP A 52 -96.84 -54.06 -16.65
N GLN A 53 -96.78 -54.42 -15.37
CA GLN A 53 -96.73 -55.80 -14.91
C GLN A 53 -97.95 -56.15 -14.06
N ILE A 54 -98.47 -57.36 -14.23
CA ILE A 54 -99.31 -57.98 -13.20
C ILE A 54 -98.38 -58.67 -12.19
N VAL A 55 -98.52 -58.30 -10.92
CA VAL A 55 -97.57 -58.67 -9.87
C VAL A 55 -98.16 -59.57 -8.79
N GLY A 56 -99.46 -59.88 -8.85
CA GLY A 56 -100.13 -60.76 -7.91
C GLY A 56 -101.63 -60.46 -7.82
N TYR A 57 -102.28 -60.89 -6.75
CA TYR A 57 -103.69 -60.61 -6.48
C TYR A 57 -103.86 -59.36 -5.63
N TYR A 58 -104.80 -58.47 -5.98
CA TYR A 58 -104.95 -57.15 -5.36
C TYR A 58 -105.31 -57.18 -3.87
N ASP A 59 -105.93 -58.26 -3.43
CA ASP A 59 -106.29 -58.54 -2.03
C ASP A 59 -105.19 -59.28 -1.24
N ASP A 60 -104.01 -59.52 -1.84
CA ASP A 60 -102.80 -60.00 -1.15
C ASP A 60 -101.63 -59.00 -1.27
N PRO A 61 -101.64 -57.91 -0.47
CA PRO A 61 -100.57 -56.91 -0.45
C PRO A 61 -99.18 -57.47 -0.24
N ASN A 62 -99.02 -58.36 0.73
CA ASN A 62 -97.71 -58.92 1.06
C ASN A 62 -97.16 -59.74 -0.12
N GLY A 63 -98.02 -60.47 -0.81
CA GLY A 63 -97.67 -61.25 -2.00
C GLY A 63 -97.20 -60.40 -3.17
N TYR A 64 -97.99 -59.40 -3.59
CA TYR A 64 -97.60 -58.59 -4.75
C TYR A 64 -96.43 -57.65 -4.47
N TYR A 65 -96.26 -57.13 -3.24
CA TYR A 65 -95.09 -56.31 -2.90
C TYR A 65 -93.79 -57.13 -2.95
N ALA A 66 -93.82 -58.41 -2.54
CA ALA A 66 -92.66 -59.29 -2.68
C ALA A 66 -92.25 -59.49 -4.15
N VAL A 67 -93.23 -59.65 -5.05
CA VAL A 67 -93.00 -59.78 -6.50
C VAL A 67 -92.45 -58.48 -7.10
N ILE A 68 -93.02 -57.32 -6.74
CA ILE A 68 -92.53 -56.00 -7.16
C ILE A 68 -91.07 -55.82 -6.75
N ARG A 69 -90.71 -56.14 -5.50
CA ARG A 69 -89.33 -56.03 -5.01
C ARG A 69 -88.36 -56.87 -5.81
N LYS A 70 -88.68 -58.15 -6.03
CA LYS A 70 -87.85 -59.03 -6.85
C LYS A 70 -87.71 -58.50 -8.27
N PHE A 71 -88.79 -58.03 -8.88
CA PHE A 71 -88.77 -57.46 -10.22
C PHE A 71 -87.84 -56.25 -10.31
N LEU A 72 -87.97 -55.29 -9.38
CA LEU A 72 -87.11 -54.11 -9.33
C LEU A 72 -85.65 -54.47 -9.06
N ALA A 73 -85.37 -55.38 -8.13
CA ALA A 73 -84.01 -55.83 -7.83
C ALA A 73 -83.33 -56.48 -9.05
N GLN A 74 -84.08 -57.30 -9.82
CA GLN A 74 -83.59 -57.91 -11.05
C GLN A 74 -83.38 -56.89 -12.17
N LYS A 75 -84.37 -56.01 -12.41
CA LYS A 75 -84.28 -55.00 -13.48
C LYS A 75 -83.22 -53.94 -13.20
N ASN A 76 -82.94 -53.64 -11.94
CA ASN A 76 -81.94 -52.65 -11.53
C ASN A 76 -80.56 -53.25 -11.24
N TYR A 77 -80.37 -54.57 -11.34
CA TYR A 77 -79.12 -55.23 -10.98
C TYR A 77 -77.90 -54.59 -11.66
N HIS A 78 -77.92 -54.47 -12.99
CA HIS A 78 -76.81 -53.89 -13.75
C HIS A 78 -76.61 -52.40 -13.48
N SER A 79 -77.67 -51.65 -13.22
CA SER A 79 -77.60 -50.23 -12.86
C SER A 79 -76.99 -50.03 -11.48
N ASN A 80 -77.33 -50.88 -10.51
CA ASN A 80 -76.76 -50.87 -9.17
C ASN A 80 -75.29 -51.31 -9.18
N GLU A 81 -74.93 -52.33 -9.97
CA GLU A 81 -73.53 -52.70 -10.23
C GLU A 81 -72.75 -51.52 -10.81
N ARG A 82 -73.30 -50.83 -11.80
CA ARG A 82 -72.65 -49.66 -12.42
C ARG A 82 -72.45 -48.53 -11.41
N LEU A 83 -73.43 -48.24 -10.57
CA LEU A 83 -73.28 -47.26 -9.48
C LEU A 83 -72.20 -47.69 -8.49
N LYS A 84 -72.23 -48.96 -8.04
CA LYS A 84 -71.24 -49.50 -7.10
C LYS A 84 -69.81 -49.33 -7.63
N ASN A 85 -69.57 -49.76 -8.87
CA ASN A 85 -68.27 -49.63 -9.54
C ASN A 85 -67.84 -48.16 -9.69
N ALA A 86 -68.76 -47.25 -9.99
CA ALA A 86 -68.46 -45.82 -10.06
C ALA A 86 -68.03 -45.24 -8.71
N PHE A 87 -68.72 -45.59 -7.61
CA PHE A 87 -68.36 -45.12 -6.27
C PHE A 87 -67.05 -45.76 -5.75
N GLU A 88 -66.75 -47.00 -6.11
CA GLU A 88 -65.46 -47.63 -5.84
C GLU A 88 -64.32 -46.88 -6.57
N ARG A 89 -64.51 -46.53 -7.86
CA ARG A 89 -63.56 -45.68 -8.60
C ARG A 89 -63.38 -44.31 -7.94
N LEU A 90 -64.47 -43.66 -7.55
CA LEU A 90 -64.42 -42.36 -6.85
C LEU A 90 -63.67 -42.46 -5.52
N THR A 91 -63.83 -43.56 -4.78
CA THR A 91 -63.09 -43.82 -3.53
C THR A 91 -61.60 -43.95 -3.79
N ASN A 92 -61.20 -44.70 -4.84
CA ASN A 92 -59.80 -44.85 -5.22
C ASN A 92 -59.18 -43.51 -5.66
N ILE A 93 -59.91 -42.72 -6.46
CA ILE A 93 -59.48 -41.38 -6.87
C ILE A 93 -59.33 -40.46 -5.65
N GLN A 94 -60.27 -40.49 -4.71
CA GLN A 94 -60.19 -39.72 -3.47
C GLN A 94 -58.94 -40.06 -2.65
N ASN A 95 -58.64 -41.36 -2.48
CA ASN A 95 -57.44 -41.82 -1.80
C ASN A 95 -56.17 -41.31 -2.50
N ARG A 96 -56.14 -41.36 -3.83
CA ARG A 96 -55.02 -40.83 -4.61
C ARG A 96 -54.87 -39.32 -4.48
N ILE A 97 -55.97 -38.55 -4.53
CA ILE A 97 -55.95 -37.10 -4.32
C ILE A 97 -55.40 -36.76 -2.92
N ASN A 98 -55.78 -37.52 -1.89
CA ASN A 98 -55.26 -37.31 -0.54
C ASN A 98 -53.75 -37.55 -0.46
N GLN A 99 -53.25 -38.61 -1.11
CA GLN A 99 -51.81 -38.86 -1.23
C GLN A 99 -51.10 -37.72 -1.97
N LEU A 100 -51.63 -37.30 -3.13
CA LEU A 100 -51.09 -36.19 -3.91
C LEU A 100 -51.04 -34.89 -3.11
N ASN A 101 -52.06 -34.59 -2.30
CA ASN A 101 -52.06 -33.41 -1.43
C ASN A 101 -50.99 -33.48 -0.34
N GLN A 102 -50.62 -34.67 0.13
CA GLN A 102 -49.48 -34.83 1.05
C GLN A 102 -48.16 -34.67 0.28
N GLU A 103 -48.00 -35.34 -0.86
CA GLU A 103 -46.80 -35.22 -1.71
C GLU A 103 -46.54 -33.76 -2.11
N ILE A 104 -47.57 -33.01 -2.52
CA ILE A 104 -47.48 -31.58 -2.86
C ILE A 104 -47.05 -30.74 -1.66
N ARG A 105 -47.57 -31.03 -0.45
CA ARG A 105 -47.18 -30.34 0.78
C ARG A 105 -45.72 -30.62 1.15
N ASP A 106 -45.29 -31.87 1.04
CA ASP A 106 -43.91 -32.27 1.34
C ASP A 106 -42.93 -31.60 0.36
N LYS A 107 -43.28 -31.54 -0.94
CA LYS A 107 -42.53 -30.79 -1.94
C LYS A 107 -42.49 -29.29 -1.67
N GLN A 108 -43.61 -28.70 -1.24
CA GLN A 108 -43.64 -27.29 -0.86
C GLN A 108 -42.74 -27.01 0.36
N ASN A 109 -42.71 -27.89 1.35
CA ASN A 109 -41.83 -27.77 2.51
C ASN A 109 -40.35 -27.87 2.10
N ALA A 110 -40.00 -28.80 1.19
CA ALA A 110 -38.65 -28.90 0.64
C ALA A 110 -38.24 -27.62 -0.10
N ILE A 111 -39.12 -27.07 -0.95
CA ILE A 111 -38.89 -25.78 -1.63
C ILE A 111 -38.68 -24.65 -0.62
N ASN A 112 -39.49 -24.58 0.44
CA ASN A 112 -39.34 -23.56 1.48
C ASN A 112 -37.99 -23.69 2.22
N SER A 113 -37.55 -24.92 2.49
CA SER A 113 -36.22 -25.17 3.08
C SER A 113 -35.09 -24.69 2.16
N LEU A 114 -35.17 -25.01 0.86
CA LEU A 114 -34.18 -24.56 -0.13
C LEU A 114 -34.16 -23.04 -0.28
N ASN A 115 -35.33 -22.38 -0.21
CA ASN A 115 -35.42 -20.91 -0.20
C ASN A 115 -34.73 -20.29 1.03
N ASN A 116 -34.92 -20.88 2.22
CA ASN A 116 -34.26 -20.42 3.43
C ASN A 116 -32.74 -20.58 3.33
N ASP A 117 -32.28 -21.71 2.78
CA ASP A 117 -30.88 -21.96 2.54
C ASP A 117 -30.26 -20.99 1.54
N LEU A 118 -30.93 -20.70 0.42
CA LEU A 118 -30.52 -19.69 -0.54
C LEU A 118 -30.45 -18.30 0.10
N HIS A 119 -31.42 -17.97 0.95
CA HIS A 119 -31.42 -16.71 1.70
C HIS A 119 -30.22 -16.61 2.65
N ARG A 120 -29.90 -17.70 3.37
CA ARG A 120 -28.72 -17.76 4.23
C ARG A 120 -27.41 -17.59 3.44
N LEU A 121 -27.27 -18.28 2.30
CA LEU A 121 -26.11 -18.14 1.43
C LEU A 121 -25.97 -16.71 0.90
N ASN A 122 -27.09 -16.04 0.57
CA ASN A 122 -27.08 -14.64 0.17
C ASN A 122 -26.62 -13.70 1.30
N GLN A 123 -27.07 -13.93 2.54
CA GLN A 123 -26.58 -13.18 3.70
C GLN A 123 -25.08 -13.39 3.93
N GLU A 124 -24.58 -14.62 3.75
CA GLU A 124 -23.17 -14.94 3.88
C GLU A 124 -22.31 -14.25 2.81
N THR A 125 -22.77 -14.21 1.56
CA THR A 125 -22.13 -13.41 0.51
C THR A 125 -22.07 -11.93 0.88
N HIS A 126 -23.16 -11.38 1.43
CA HIS A 126 -23.19 -9.97 1.83
C HIS A 126 -22.23 -9.68 2.98
N ARG A 127 -22.13 -10.58 3.97
CA ARG A 127 -21.16 -10.45 5.07
C ARG A 127 -19.71 -10.48 4.57
N LEU A 128 -19.40 -11.38 3.63
CA LEU A 128 -18.06 -11.41 3.01
C LEU A 128 -17.73 -10.10 2.29
N ASN A 129 -18.69 -9.51 1.57
CA ASN A 129 -18.48 -8.20 0.94
C ASN A 129 -18.21 -7.10 1.96
N GLN A 130 -18.97 -7.06 3.06
CA GLN A 130 -18.75 -6.07 4.13
C GLN A 130 -17.37 -6.23 4.79
N GLU A 131 -16.91 -7.46 4.97
CA GLU A 131 -15.59 -7.73 5.55
C GLU A 131 -14.47 -7.26 4.61
N ILE A 132 -14.62 -7.44 3.28
CA ILE A 132 -13.70 -6.86 2.29
C ILE A 132 -13.61 -5.35 2.45
N ASP A 133 -14.77 -4.68 2.44
CA ASP A 133 -14.82 -3.22 2.49
C ASP A 133 -14.17 -2.69 3.77
N LYS A 134 -14.42 -3.37 4.90
CA LYS A 134 -13.83 -3.02 6.20
C LYS A 134 -12.31 -3.19 6.20
N GLN A 135 -11.79 -4.31 5.70
CA GLN A 135 -10.34 -4.57 5.64
C GLN A 135 -9.64 -3.60 4.68
N ASN A 136 -10.22 -3.36 3.51
CA ASN A 136 -9.71 -2.39 2.55
C ASN A 136 -9.73 -0.96 3.10
N GLN A 137 -10.78 -0.59 3.84
CA GLN A 137 -10.86 0.71 4.50
C GLN A 137 -9.77 0.87 5.57
N ALA A 138 -9.52 -0.16 6.40
CA ALA A 138 -8.46 -0.13 7.40
C ALA A 138 -7.07 0.05 6.74
N LEU A 139 -6.77 -0.74 5.70
CA LEU A 139 -5.52 -0.60 4.95
C LEU A 139 -5.37 0.77 4.30
N ASN A 140 -6.45 1.32 3.73
CA ASN A 140 -6.46 2.66 3.14
C ASN A 140 -6.19 3.76 4.17
N GLN A 141 -6.73 3.64 5.38
CA GLN A 141 -6.48 4.60 6.47
C GLN A 141 -5.02 4.56 6.94
N GLU A 142 -4.43 3.38 7.03
CA GLU A 142 -3.01 3.22 7.37
C GLU A 142 -2.11 3.81 6.27
N ILE A 143 -2.40 3.54 5.00
CA ILE A 143 -1.68 4.12 3.86
C ILE A 143 -1.80 5.65 3.86
N ALA A 144 -2.99 6.19 4.14
CA ALA A 144 -3.20 7.65 4.24
C ALA A 144 -2.36 8.26 5.38
N SER A 145 -2.28 7.58 6.52
CA SER A 145 -1.48 8.02 7.66
C SER A 145 0.02 8.04 7.34
N LEU A 146 0.52 6.99 6.68
CA LEU A 146 1.92 6.92 6.21
C LEU A 146 2.23 8.01 5.16
N ASN A 147 1.29 8.28 4.25
CA ASN A 147 1.44 9.36 3.26
C ASN A 147 1.51 10.75 3.91
N ASN A 148 0.73 10.97 4.97
CA ASN A 148 0.80 12.21 5.75
C ASN A 148 2.17 12.35 6.44
N GLU A 149 2.71 11.27 7.01
CA GLU A 149 4.05 11.26 7.61
C GLU A 149 5.15 11.56 6.57
N ILE A 150 5.09 10.93 5.39
CA ILE A 150 6.00 11.23 4.28
C ILE A 150 5.94 12.70 3.90
N SER A 151 4.74 13.28 3.84
CA SER A 151 4.54 14.70 3.50
C SER A 151 5.14 15.62 4.55
N ALA A 152 4.97 15.31 5.84
CA ALA A 152 5.59 16.04 6.94
C ALA A 152 7.13 15.98 6.88
N LEU A 153 7.69 14.80 6.59
CA LEU A 153 9.14 14.62 6.45
C LEU A 153 9.71 15.37 5.24
N LYS A 154 9.00 15.37 4.10
CA LYS A 154 9.40 16.16 2.92
C LYS A 154 9.47 17.65 3.23
N ASN A 155 8.47 18.18 3.93
CA ASN A 155 8.47 19.59 4.34
C ASN A 155 9.62 19.89 5.31
N ALA A 156 9.91 18.98 6.25
CA ALA A 156 11.04 19.12 7.17
C ALA A 156 12.40 19.08 6.44
N ILE A 157 12.55 18.21 5.44
CA ILE A 157 13.74 18.17 4.58
C ILE A 157 13.90 19.50 3.84
N GLN A 158 12.83 20.02 3.23
CA GLN A 158 12.89 21.30 2.52
C GLN A 158 13.35 22.45 3.43
N GLN A 159 12.84 22.51 4.67
CA GLN A 159 13.28 23.50 5.66
C GLN A 159 14.75 23.33 6.06
N GLU A 160 15.24 22.08 6.19
CA GLU A 160 16.65 21.81 6.51
C GLU A 160 17.57 22.10 5.31
N GLU A 161 17.13 21.85 4.08
CA GLU A 161 17.84 22.21 2.84
C GLU A 161 17.98 23.73 2.68
N GLU A 162 16.92 24.51 2.97
CA GLU A 162 16.96 25.97 2.98
C GLU A 162 17.97 26.50 4.02
N LYS A 163 17.98 25.92 5.24
CA LYS A 163 18.95 26.27 6.29
C LYS A 163 20.39 25.90 5.87
N LEU A 164 20.57 24.74 5.25
CA LEU A 164 21.86 24.28 4.77
C LEU A 164 22.40 25.23 3.68
N ASN A 165 21.56 25.61 2.72
CA ASN A 165 21.94 26.55 1.66
C ASN A 165 22.33 27.92 2.23
N ALA A 166 21.58 28.44 3.20
CA ALA A 166 21.91 29.70 3.86
C ALA A 166 23.26 29.63 4.59
N LEU A 167 23.52 28.51 5.27
CA LEU A 167 24.75 28.29 6.01
C LEU A 167 25.96 28.10 5.08
N GLU A 168 25.82 27.36 3.97
CA GLU A 168 26.87 27.22 2.96
C GLU A 168 27.24 28.55 2.31
N LEU A 169 26.26 29.41 2.05
CA LEU A 169 26.49 30.75 1.50
C LEU A 169 27.22 31.67 2.49
N GLN A 170 26.86 31.60 3.78
CA GLN A 170 27.56 32.31 4.85
C GLN A 170 29.01 31.83 5.00
N THR A 171 29.23 30.52 5.02
CA THR A 171 30.58 29.94 5.11
C THR A 171 31.42 30.29 3.88
N GLN A 172 30.85 30.31 2.68
CA GLN A 172 31.56 30.74 1.47
C GLN A 172 31.98 32.21 1.54
N ALA A 173 31.09 33.09 2.01
CA ALA A 173 31.42 34.50 2.23
C ALA A 173 32.54 34.68 3.28
N LYS A 174 32.50 33.91 4.38
CA LYS A 174 33.56 33.92 5.41
C LYS A 174 34.91 33.40 4.89
N LYS A 175 34.91 32.32 4.08
CA LYS A 175 36.13 31.80 3.42
C LYS A 175 36.73 32.79 2.44
N GLN A 176 35.90 33.50 1.69
CA GLN A 176 36.36 34.56 0.79
C GLN A 176 37.02 35.69 1.58
N LEU A 177 36.40 36.11 2.69
CA LEU A 177 36.96 37.10 3.61
C LEU A 177 38.28 36.63 4.26
N GLU A 178 38.38 35.35 4.64
CA GLU A 178 39.63 34.75 5.12
C GLU A 178 40.77 34.86 4.08
N LYS A 179 40.47 34.55 2.82
CA LYS A 179 41.42 34.63 1.71
C LYS A 179 41.89 36.07 1.49
N GLU A 180 40.97 37.03 1.49
CA GLU A 180 41.28 38.46 1.36
C GLU A 180 42.17 38.97 2.50
N ILE A 181 41.93 38.51 3.74
CA ILE A 181 42.78 38.84 4.88
C ILE A 181 44.18 38.23 4.70
N LYS A 182 44.29 36.97 4.27
CA LYS A 182 45.58 36.31 4.01
C LYS A 182 46.38 37.01 2.90
N GLU A 183 45.72 37.46 1.85
CA GLU A 183 46.36 38.25 0.76
C GLU A 183 46.78 39.63 1.25
N SER A 184 45.92 40.34 2.00
CA SER A 184 46.23 41.64 2.60
C SER A 184 47.40 41.55 3.59
N LEU A 185 47.51 40.46 4.36
CA LEU A 185 48.64 40.22 5.25
C LEU A 185 49.96 40.05 4.48
N LYS A 186 49.94 39.34 3.35
CA LYS A 186 51.12 39.20 2.46
C LYS A 186 51.51 40.53 1.83
N GLU A 187 50.54 41.34 1.42
CA GLU A 187 50.81 42.69 0.90
C GLU A 187 51.40 43.62 1.97
N LEU A 188 50.85 43.57 3.19
CA LEU A 188 51.39 44.31 4.33
C LEU A 188 52.84 43.94 4.63
N GLU A 189 53.17 42.64 4.55
CA GLU A 189 54.54 42.15 4.74
C GLU A 189 55.49 42.69 3.67
N LYS A 190 55.07 42.68 2.39
CA LYS A 190 55.83 43.31 1.29
C LYS A 190 56.04 44.81 1.51
N LEU A 191 55.00 45.55 1.91
CA LEU A 191 55.08 46.99 2.20
C LEU A 191 56.04 47.28 3.36
N LYS A 192 56.05 46.44 4.40
CA LYS A 192 57.02 46.53 5.52
C LYS A 192 58.45 46.29 5.06
N GLU A 193 58.68 45.32 4.18
CA GLU A 193 60.00 45.09 3.58
C GLU A 193 60.46 46.26 2.71
N GLU A 194 59.55 46.84 1.92
CA GLU A 194 59.82 48.01 1.07
C GLU A 194 60.17 49.24 1.91
N LEU A 195 59.43 49.49 3.00
CA LEU A 195 59.76 50.51 4.00
C LEU A 195 61.16 50.28 4.60
N LYS A 196 61.51 49.03 4.93
CA LYS A 196 62.82 48.65 5.48
C LYS A 196 63.95 48.92 4.46
N ARG A 197 63.72 48.65 3.17
CA ARG A 197 64.66 48.97 2.08
C ARG A 197 64.85 50.47 1.91
N LEU A 198 63.76 51.24 1.86
CA LEU A 198 63.80 52.70 1.71
C LEU A 198 64.46 53.40 2.91
N LYS A 199 64.20 52.95 4.15
CA LYS A 199 64.89 53.45 5.34
C LYS A 199 66.39 53.15 5.34
N LYS A 200 66.83 52.02 4.77
CA LYS A 200 68.27 51.71 4.60
C LYS A 200 68.93 52.62 3.56
N GLN A 201 68.25 52.92 2.45
CA GLN A 201 68.75 53.88 1.45
C GLN A 201 68.81 55.32 1.99
N SER A 202 67.86 55.73 2.83
CA SER A 202 67.87 57.02 3.52
C SER A 202 69.04 57.19 4.52
N LYS A 203 69.45 56.10 5.20
CA LYS A 203 70.58 56.12 6.15
C LYS A 203 71.94 56.31 5.46
N TRP A 204 72.09 55.99 4.18
CA TRP A 204 73.31 56.19 3.39
C TRP A 204 73.73 57.67 3.26
N LYS A 205 72.82 58.63 3.50
CA LYS A 205 73.14 60.08 3.47
C LYS A 205 73.59 60.67 4.82
N LYS A 206 73.37 60.00 5.95
CA LYS A 206 73.77 60.53 7.29
C LYS A 206 75.22 60.23 7.65
N SER A 207 75.90 59.35 6.92
CA SER A 207 77.30 58.97 7.16
C SER A 207 78.33 59.82 6.39
N PHE A 208 77.89 60.81 5.62
CA PHE A 208 78.74 61.71 4.82
C PHE A 208 78.55 63.18 5.26
N ASN A 209 78.84 63.48 6.52
CA ASN A 209 79.19 64.83 6.95
C ASN A 209 80.70 64.88 7.16
N PHE A 210 81.41 65.44 6.17
CA PHE A 210 82.86 65.62 6.20
C PHE A 210 83.27 66.74 7.17
N LEU A 211 84.37 66.49 7.86
CA LEU A 211 85.15 67.44 8.65
C LEU A 211 85.77 68.51 7.74
N THR A 212 85.33 69.75 7.87
CA THR A 212 86.06 70.95 7.40
C THR A 212 85.87 72.08 8.42
N ASP A 213 86.98 72.48 9.07
CA ASP A 213 87.40 73.76 9.69
C ASP A 213 86.38 74.92 9.68
N ASN A 214 86.16 75.81 10.67
CA ASN A 214 86.74 76.23 11.97
C ASN A 214 85.65 77.20 12.62
N PRO A 215 85.77 77.94 13.77
CA PRO A 215 86.97 78.47 14.46
C PRO A 215 86.89 78.37 16.03
N PRO A 216 87.83 78.94 16.82
CA PRO A 216 88.29 78.42 18.12
C PRO A 216 87.50 78.93 19.33
N ASN A 217 87.40 78.12 20.39
CA ASN A 217 87.15 78.61 21.76
C ASN A 217 87.56 77.53 22.78
N GLN A 218 88.74 77.67 23.40
CA GLN A 218 88.96 78.32 24.71
C GLN A 218 88.70 77.47 25.98
N GLU A 219 88.75 76.13 25.91
CA GLU A 219 88.89 75.32 27.13
C GLU A 219 90.02 74.27 27.01
N ALA A 220 91.19 74.74 26.61
CA ALA A 220 92.45 74.03 26.80
C ALA A 220 93.37 74.88 27.68
N GLN A 221 93.19 74.81 29.00
CA GLN A 221 94.24 75.06 30.00
C GLN A 221 93.81 74.50 31.36
N LYS A 222 94.06 73.20 31.58
CA LYS A 222 94.71 72.69 32.80
C LYS A 222 94.89 71.17 32.74
N GLN A 223 96.17 70.80 32.73
CA GLN A 223 96.78 69.61 33.32
C GLN A 223 96.47 68.26 32.65
N GLN A 224 97.31 67.79 31.72
CA GLN A 224 98.61 67.11 31.96
C GLN A 224 98.49 65.84 32.81
N ALA A 225 98.61 64.68 32.16
CA ALA A 225 99.69 63.72 32.43
C ALA A 225 99.72 62.62 31.35
N LEU A 226 100.81 62.65 30.56
CA LEU A 226 101.48 61.58 29.80
C LEU A 226 100.65 60.75 28.79
N GLN A 227 100.81 60.92 27.47
CA GLN A 227 101.95 60.51 26.63
C GLN A 227 102.33 59.02 26.79
N THR A 228 102.52 58.18 25.76
CA THR A 228 102.63 58.33 24.30
C THR A 228 102.86 56.92 23.72
N ASN A 229 102.80 56.85 22.38
CA ASN A 229 103.34 55.85 21.44
C ASN A 229 102.30 54.83 20.92
N GLN A 230 101.75 55.10 19.74
CA GLN A 230 102.33 54.83 18.41
C GLN A 230 102.15 53.38 17.97
N GLU A 231 101.18 53.24 17.06
CA GLU A 231 101.26 52.51 15.79
C GLU A 231 100.18 51.45 15.56
N ASN A 232 99.43 51.74 14.49
CA ASN A 232 98.94 50.81 13.47
C ASN A 232 98.06 49.63 13.90
N ALA A 233 96.77 49.88 13.75
CA ALA A 233 95.99 49.27 12.66
C ALA A 233 96.51 47.91 12.18
N LEU A 234 96.12 46.83 12.88
CA LEU A 234 95.97 45.48 12.29
C LEU A 234 95.27 44.46 13.21
N ILE A 235 94.89 44.81 14.46
CA ILE A 235 94.32 43.84 15.40
C ILE A 235 93.07 44.41 16.07
N ARG A 236 91.91 44.23 15.43
CA ARG A 236 90.55 44.16 16.04
C ARG A 236 89.42 43.95 15.03
N PHE A 237 89.75 43.58 13.79
CA PHE A 237 88.81 42.97 12.82
C PHE A 237 88.92 41.43 12.79
N PHE A 238 89.71 40.81 13.69
CA PHE A 238 90.08 39.38 13.64
C PHE A 238 89.85 38.56 14.93
N LEU A 239 89.22 39.10 15.97
CA LEU A 239 89.19 38.44 17.29
C LEU A 239 87.80 38.22 17.92
N THR A 240 86.72 38.13 17.13
CA THR A 240 85.43 37.70 17.71
C THR A 240 84.63 36.64 16.96
N ASP A 241 85.07 36.09 15.82
CA ASP A 241 84.53 34.79 15.37
C ASP A 241 85.31 34.14 14.21
N PRO A 242 86.13 33.09 14.46
CA PRO A 242 86.93 32.43 13.44
C PRO A 242 86.21 31.29 12.68
N TYR A 243 84.87 31.25 12.65
CA TYR A 243 84.10 30.16 12.00
C TYR A 243 83.14 30.59 10.88
N ALA A 244 83.52 31.58 10.08
CA ALA A 244 82.92 31.70 8.77
C ALA A 244 83.73 30.83 7.78
N ILE A 245 83.07 29.81 7.17
CA ILE A 245 83.38 29.10 5.90
C ILE A 245 83.52 27.55 6.04
N LEU A 246 82.52 26.79 5.52
CA LEU A 246 82.53 25.38 5.00
C LEU A 246 82.21 24.18 5.96
N PRO A 247 81.76 22.99 5.46
CA PRO A 247 80.43 22.39 5.68
C PRO A 247 80.40 21.24 6.71
N LYS A 248 79.21 20.87 7.22
CA LYS A 248 78.99 19.58 7.88
C LYS A 248 79.30 18.45 6.88
N GLY A 249 80.40 17.71 7.09
CA GLY A 249 80.86 16.64 6.21
C GLY A 249 81.11 15.32 6.96
N PHE A 250 80.26 14.33 6.67
CA PHE A 250 80.34 12.85 6.78
C PHE A 250 81.14 12.16 7.92
N ILE A 251 82.37 12.58 8.25
CA ILE A 251 83.24 11.89 9.23
C ILE A 251 82.69 12.04 10.65
N TYR A 252 82.04 13.17 10.95
CA TYR A 252 81.36 13.43 12.23
C TYR A 252 80.08 12.57 12.39
N GLU A 253 79.43 12.22 11.27
CA GLU A 253 78.18 11.44 11.26
C GLU A 253 78.41 9.93 11.25
N TYR A 254 79.49 9.46 10.60
CA TYR A 254 79.80 8.04 10.53
C TYR A 254 80.37 7.48 11.85
N HIS A 255 81.21 8.24 12.55
CA HIS A 255 81.89 7.75 13.75
C HIS A 255 81.22 8.11 15.07
N ASN A 256 80.27 9.07 15.06
CA ASN A 256 79.42 9.53 16.17
C ASN A 256 79.93 9.17 17.60
N PRO A 257 81.13 9.65 17.98
CA PRO A 257 81.79 9.29 19.23
C PRO A 257 81.07 9.95 20.42
N GLY A 258 80.76 9.19 21.47
CA GLY A 258 80.03 9.67 22.65
C GLY A 258 78.99 8.72 23.26
N LYS A 259 78.77 7.53 22.68
CA LYS A 259 78.03 6.44 23.34
C LYS A 259 78.97 5.53 24.12
N GLU A 260 78.49 4.98 25.23
CA GLU A 260 79.25 4.06 26.12
C GLU A 260 79.78 2.79 25.43
N THR A 261 79.27 2.45 24.24
CA THR A 261 79.79 1.34 23.41
C THR A 261 81.03 1.73 22.58
N TYR A 262 81.57 2.94 22.76
CA TYR A 262 82.75 3.40 22.04
C TYR A 262 84.00 2.67 22.53
N ASN A 263 84.51 1.76 21.71
CA ASN A 263 85.71 0.97 22.00
C ASN A 263 86.97 1.83 21.84
N ALA A 264 87.38 2.49 22.93
CA ALA A 264 88.55 3.37 22.99
C ALA A 264 89.88 2.67 22.66
N LEU A 265 89.96 1.34 22.77
CA LEU A 265 91.17 0.55 22.47
C LEU A 265 91.37 0.27 20.97
N ASN A 266 90.34 0.48 20.14
CA ASN A 266 90.39 0.43 18.67
C ASN A 266 89.92 1.75 18.03
N ALA A 267 90.08 2.88 18.75
CA ALA A 267 89.82 4.21 18.22
C ALA A 267 90.87 4.57 17.14
N PRO A 268 90.48 5.14 15.98
CA PRO A 268 91.43 5.43 14.91
C PRO A 268 92.53 6.39 15.40
N ASN A 269 93.79 6.00 15.18
CA ASN A 269 94.95 6.78 15.55
C ASN A 269 95.08 7.95 14.58
N ASN A 270 95.03 9.19 15.08
CA ASN A 270 95.15 10.42 14.28
C ASN A 270 96.50 10.53 13.53
N MET A 271 97.45 9.63 13.81
CA MET A 271 98.70 9.46 13.06
C MET A 271 98.56 8.63 11.76
N ASP A 272 97.46 7.91 11.55
CA ASP A 272 97.27 7.07 10.34
C ASP A 272 97.01 7.90 9.07
N GLY A 273 96.46 9.11 9.23
CA GLY A 273 96.36 10.11 8.15
C GLY A 273 97.70 10.76 7.80
N ILE A 274 98.68 10.72 8.72
CA ILE A 274 100.04 11.23 8.51
C ILE A 274 100.94 10.15 7.88
N ASN A 275 100.64 8.86 8.10
CA ASN A 275 101.39 7.72 7.56
C ASN A 275 100.84 7.14 6.24
N ASN A 276 99.87 7.80 5.59
CA ASN A 276 99.50 7.58 4.18
C ASN A 276 99.08 6.13 3.83
N GLN A 277 98.29 5.46 4.68
CA GLN A 277 97.86 4.05 4.47
C GLN A 277 96.42 3.85 3.96
N PHE A 278 95.68 4.90 3.57
CA PHE A 278 94.39 4.70 2.89
C PHE A 278 94.54 4.61 1.37
N ARG A 279 94.26 3.41 0.86
CA ARG A 279 94.45 2.95 -0.53
C ARG A 279 93.50 3.56 -1.58
N VAL A 280 92.63 4.52 -1.24
CA VAL A 280 91.80 5.25 -2.23
C VAL A 280 91.66 6.73 -1.81
N ASN A 281 92.15 7.62 -2.69
CA ASN A 281 92.53 9.01 -2.43
C ASN A 281 91.42 10.01 -2.81
N ALA A 282 90.72 10.58 -1.82
CA ALA A 282 89.69 11.59 -2.02
C ALA A 282 90.25 13.02 -2.27
N LEU A 283 91.53 13.27 -1.98
CA LEU A 283 92.17 14.56 -2.24
C LEU A 283 92.52 14.75 -3.73
N ASN A 284 92.85 13.67 -4.43
CA ASN A 284 93.17 13.73 -5.87
C ASN A 284 91.95 13.99 -6.77
N GLN A 285 90.72 13.74 -6.31
CA GLN A 285 89.52 14.09 -7.09
C GLN A 285 89.07 15.55 -6.91
N VAL A 286 89.53 16.23 -5.86
CA VAL A 286 89.21 17.64 -5.59
C VAL A 286 90.29 18.58 -6.17
N LEU A 287 91.53 18.11 -6.32
CA LEU A 287 92.63 18.89 -6.89
C LEU A 287 92.62 19.02 -8.42
N ASP A 288 91.99 18.09 -9.14
CA ASP A 288 92.03 18.07 -10.62
C ASP A 288 90.84 18.75 -11.32
N ASN A 289 89.84 19.28 -10.61
CA ASN A 289 88.61 19.80 -11.25
C ASN A 289 88.13 21.19 -10.80
N SER A 290 88.95 22.01 -10.12
CA SER A 290 88.64 23.43 -9.92
C SER A 290 89.60 24.33 -10.70
N TYR A 291 89.06 24.87 -11.79
CA TYR A 291 89.64 25.80 -12.76
C TYR A 291 90.36 27.04 -12.16
N GLN A 292 91.45 27.44 -12.82
CA GLN A 292 92.19 28.73 -12.78
C GLN A 292 93.19 28.91 -11.62
N LYS A 293 94.48 28.55 -11.68
CA LYS A 293 95.47 28.23 -12.75
C LYS A 293 95.86 29.34 -13.74
N PHE A 294 95.40 30.59 -13.55
CA PHE A 294 95.86 31.75 -14.33
C PHE A 294 95.96 33.05 -13.50
N LEU A 295 96.71 33.05 -12.40
CA LEU A 295 97.09 34.29 -11.71
C LEU A 295 98.56 34.27 -11.23
N PRO A 296 99.21 35.45 -11.17
CA PRO A 296 100.64 35.63 -11.46
C PRO A 296 101.49 35.73 -10.19
N GLY A 297 102.68 35.10 -10.21
CA GLY A 297 103.68 35.30 -9.15
C GLY A 297 104.63 34.13 -8.87
N ASN A 298 105.11 33.40 -9.88
CA ASN A 298 106.25 32.49 -9.69
C ASN A 298 107.42 32.91 -10.59
N ASP A 299 108.48 33.37 -9.94
CA ASP A 299 109.65 34.08 -10.49
C ASP A 299 110.66 33.22 -11.24
N SER A 300 110.40 31.91 -11.44
CA SER A 300 111.37 31.00 -12.07
C SER A 300 111.27 30.89 -13.61
N TYR A 301 110.37 31.65 -14.26
CA TYR A 301 110.21 31.71 -15.72
C TYR A 301 109.90 33.16 -16.18
N ASN A 302 110.90 34.03 -16.14
CA ASN A 302 110.79 35.41 -16.62
C ASN A 302 111.20 35.48 -18.10
N ALA A 303 110.21 35.62 -19.01
CA ALA A 303 110.41 35.80 -20.45
C ALA A 303 110.59 37.28 -20.86
N LEU A 304 111.03 38.15 -19.95
CA LEU A 304 111.32 39.55 -20.21
C LEU A 304 112.71 39.92 -19.66
N GLY A 305 113.70 39.16 -20.11
CA GLY A 305 115.14 39.39 -19.91
C GLY A 305 115.73 40.53 -20.74
N ASP A 306 114.91 41.37 -21.39
CA ASP A 306 115.36 42.58 -22.07
C ASP A 306 114.46 43.77 -21.67
N ILE A 307 114.97 44.57 -20.72
CA ILE A 307 115.00 46.04 -20.65
C ILE A 307 114.26 46.75 -21.83
N GLU A 308 113.36 47.74 -21.71
CA GLU A 308 113.05 48.73 -20.66
C GLU A 308 111.57 49.13 -20.82
N GLN A 309 110.70 48.83 -19.84
CA GLN A 309 109.31 49.30 -19.90
C GLN A 309 109.21 50.75 -19.43
N VAL A 310 109.01 51.63 -20.41
CA VAL A 310 108.57 53.01 -20.23
C VAL A 310 107.20 53.01 -19.54
N LYS A 311 107.22 53.52 -18.31
CA LYS A 311 106.11 54.01 -17.49
C LYS A 311 104.85 54.40 -18.29
N ALA A 312 103.77 53.62 -18.17
CA ALA A 312 102.42 54.02 -18.54
C ALA A 312 101.45 53.77 -17.37
N LEU A 313 101.02 54.89 -16.79
CA LEU A 313 100.13 55.05 -15.64
C LEU A 313 98.78 54.31 -15.80
N LYS A 314 98.32 53.60 -14.75
CA LYS A 314 96.90 53.51 -14.42
C LYS A 314 96.61 54.43 -13.23
N PHE A 315 95.72 55.37 -13.47
CA PHE A 315 95.43 56.55 -12.64
C PHE A 315 94.49 56.17 -11.49
N TYR A 316 94.88 56.45 -10.26
CA TYR A 316 93.94 56.52 -9.13
C TYR A 316 93.57 57.99 -8.93
N ASP A 317 92.31 58.34 -9.19
CA ASP A 317 91.80 59.70 -8.99
C ASP A 317 91.61 59.97 -7.49
N LEU A 318 92.31 60.99 -6.97
CA LEU A 318 92.06 61.54 -5.64
C LEU A 318 91.12 62.74 -5.79
N VAL A 319 89.87 62.61 -5.34
CA VAL A 319 88.88 63.69 -5.36
C VAL A 319 89.01 64.51 -4.08
N LEU A 320 89.43 65.77 -4.21
CA LEU A 320 89.53 66.73 -3.12
C LEU A 320 88.42 67.77 -3.26
N ASN A 321 87.63 67.95 -2.19
CA ASN A 321 86.64 69.02 -2.10
C ASN A 321 87.23 70.17 -1.26
N TYR A 322 87.43 71.34 -1.86
CA TYR A 322 88.02 72.51 -1.21
C TYR A 322 87.27 73.79 -1.60
N ASN A 323 87.32 74.79 -0.72
CA ASN A 323 86.70 76.10 -0.99
C ASN A 323 87.63 76.95 -1.88
N GLN A 324 87.09 77.59 -2.92
CA GLN A 324 87.87 78.24 -3.99
C GLN A 324 88.53 79.58 -3.60
N GLU A 325 88.18 80.17 -2.45
CA GLU A 325 88.50 81.58 -2.14
C GLU A 325 89.80 81.81 -1.33
N SER A 326 90.64 80.79 -1.13
CA SER A 326 91.87 80.92 -0.32
C SER A 326 93.11 81.22 -1.16
N GLU A 327 93.76 82.37 -0.94
CA GLU A 327 95.02 82.76 -1.64
C GLU A 327 96.18 81.76 -1.45
N LYS A 328 96.19 80.97 -0.36
CA LYS A 328 97.22 79.95 -0.11
C LYS A 328 96.94 78.59 -0.77
N LEU A 329 95.82 78.47 -1.50
CA LEU A 329 95.34 77.22 -2.08
C LEU A 329 96.25 76.69 -3.19
N GLU A 330 96.76 77.56 -4.06
CA GLU A 330 97.71 77.17 -5.11
C GLU A 330 99.00 76.60 -4.52
N SER A 331 99.56 77.24 -3.49
CA SER A 331 100.75 76.74 -2.82
C SER A 331 100.50 75.40 -2.14
N ALA A 332 99.36 75.23 -1.46
CA ALA A 332 99.01 73.99 -0.78
C ALA A 332 98.77 72.82 -1.76
N LEU A 333 98.10 73.07 -2.89
CA LEU A 333 97.89 72.09 -3.95
C LEU A 333 99.21 71.75 -4.67
N PHE A 334 100.08 72.74 -4.89
CA PHE A 334 101.41 72.54 -5.46
C PHE A 334 102.30 71.67 -4.57
N PHE A 335 102.40 71.95 -3.27
CA PHE A 335 103.16 71.11 -2.34
C PHE A 335 102.57 69.70 -2.19
N LYS A 336 101.24 69.55 -2.20
CA LYS A 336 100.59 68.23 -2.22
C LYS A 336 100.94 67.47 -3.50
N GLN A 337 100.91 68.15 -4.64
CA GLN A 337 101.26 67.60 -5.94
C GLN A 337 102.72 67.14 -5.97
N ILE A 338 103.66 67.94 -5.44
CA ILE A 338 105.08 67.54 -5.30
C ILE A 338 105.22 66.34 -4.35
N SER A 339 104.51 66.31 -3.22
CA SER A 339 104.59 65.21 -2.26
C SER A 339 104.13 63.87 -2.83
N GLN A 340 103.19 63.89 -3.78
CA GLN A 340 102.69 62.67 -4.44
C GLN A 340 103.54 62.31 -5.67
N TYR A 341 104.13 63.31 -6.35
CA TYR A 341 105.14 63.09 -7.38
C TYR A 341 106.36 62.34 -6.84
N ALA A 342 106.82 62.70 -5.64
CA ALA A 342 107.92 61.99 -4.95
C ALA A 342 107.58 60.52 -4.65
N LYS A 343 106.29 60.17 -4.57
CA LYS A 343 105.78 58.79 -4.40
C LYS A 343 105.43 58.10 -5.72
N GLY A 344 105.77 58.71 -6.86
CA GLY A 344 105.56 58.14 -8.19
C GLY A 344 104.15 58.30 -8.79
N LEU A 345 103.24 59.04 -8.13
CA LEU A 345 101.85 59.22 -8.56
C LEU A 345 101.64 60.60 -9.23
N ARG A 346 101.00 60.64 -10.41
CA ARG A 346 100.54 61.89 -11.06
C ARG A 346 99.11 62.21 -10.62
N LEU A 347 98.93 63.30 -9.87
CA LEU A 347 97.62 63.82 -9.48
C LEU A 347 96.93 64.58 -10.63
N LYS A 348 95.66 64.24 -10.92
CA LYS A 348 94.74 65.04 -11.74
C LYS A 348 93.65 65.62 -10.83
N ILE A 349 93.61 66.94 -10.66
CA ILE A 349 92.61 67.60 -9.81
C ILE A 349 91.34 67.81 -10.64
N LEU A 350 90.25 67.17 -10.25
CA LEU A 350 88.93 67.36 -10.85
C LEU A 350 88.08 68.27 -9.96
N THR A 351 87.84 69.49 -10.41
CA THR A 351 87.03 70.49 -9.68
C THR A 351 85.55 70.25 -9.95
N ALA A 352 84.79 69.75 -8.97
CA ALA A 352 83.34 69.58 -9.08
C ALA A 352 82.60 70.83 -8.55
N LYS A 353 81.83 71.52 -9.41
CA LYS A 353 80.96 72.63 -8.99
C LYS A 353 79.77 72.09 -8.18
N THR A 354 79.69 72.43 -6.90
CA THR A 354 78.48 72.19 -6.08
C THR A 354 77.45 73.27 -6.34
N SER A 355 76.47 73.01 -7.22
CA SER A 355 75.31 73.88 -7.35
C SER A 355 74.31 73.61 -6.21
N LYS A 356 74.17 74.58 -5.32
CA LYS A 356 73.07 74.71 -4.35
C LYS A 356 71.72 74.78 -5.09
N LYS A 357 71.09 73.65 -5.43
CA LYS A 357 69.63 73.50 -5.73
C LYS A 357 69.30 72.02 -6.00
N GLY A 358 68.93 71.27 -4.96
CA GLY A 358 68.57 69.85 -5.08
C GLY A 358 67.90 69.30 -3.82
N LEU A 359 66.69 69.78 -3.53
CA LEU A 359 65.85 69.35 -2.40
C LEU A 359 65.19 67.98 -2.67
N ASN A 360 65.65 66.93 -1.95
CA ASN A 360 64.96 65.64 -1.79
C ASN A 360 63.70 65.77 -0.90
N LYS A 361 62.63 66.42 -1.38
CA LYS A 361 61.31 66.44 -0.71
C LYS A 361 60.38 65.29 -1.14
N LYS A 362 60.62 64.68 -2.31
CA LYS A 362 59.80 63.57 -2.84
C LYS A 362 59.99 62.26 -2.08
N ASP A 363 61.22 61.92 -1.72
CA ASP A 363 61.51 60.65 -1.04
C ASP A 363 60.99 60.62 0.41
N LEU A 364 61.00 61.77 1.09
CA LEU A 364 60.46 61.93 2.45
C LEU A 364 58.93 61.84 2.46
N LYS A 365 58.23 62.49 1.51
CA LYS A 365 56.76 62.35 1.37
C LYS A 365 56.34 60.92 1.09
N ARG A 366 57.09 60.21 0.22
CA ARG A 366 56.80 58.81 -0.12
C ARG A 366 56.96 57.86 1.07
N ILE A 367 57.93 58.10 1.95
CA ILE A 367 58.09 57.35 3.20
C ILE A 367 56.93 57.63 4.17
N GLU A 368 56.54 58.91 4.33
CA GLU A 368 55.46 59.30 5.24
C GLU A 368 54.08 58.78 4.78
N GLU A 369 53.82 58.78 3.47
CA GLU A 369 52.63 58.19 2.85
C GLU A 369 52.59 56.67 3.01
N LEU A 370 53.73 55.97 2.86
CA LEU A 370 53.84 54.53 3.12
C LEU A 370 53.62 54.20 4.61
N GLU A 371 54.15 54.99 5.54
CA GLU A 371 53.92 54.79 6.98
C GLU A 371 52.46 54.99 7.36
N LYS A 372 51.79 56.01 6.80
CA LYS A 372 50.35 56.23 6.99
C LYS A 372 49.51 55.08 6.41
N THR A 373 49.90 54.56 5.24
CA THR A 373 49.23 53.44 4.58
C THR A 373 49.39 52.13 5.36
N ILE A 374 50.61 51.83 5.83
CA ILE A 374 50.90 50.68 6.69
C ILE A 374 50.11 50.76 8.00
N LYS A 375 50.07 51.93 8.66
CA LYS A 375 49.33 52.09 9.91
C LYS A 375 47.82 51.89 9.72
N LYS A 376 47.26 52.40 8.61
CA LYS A 376 45.85 52.22 8.26
C LYS A 376 45.51 50.75 7.98
N GLU A 377 46.36 50.02 7.26
CA GLU A 377 46.19 48.58 7.03
C GLU A 377 46.40 47.75 8.31
N GLU A 378 47.35 48.11 9.17
CA GLU A 378 47.54 47.47 10.47
C GLU A 378 46.34 47.65 11.40
N GLU A 379 45.73 48.83 11.43
CA GLU A 379 44.48 49.08 12.18
C GLU A 379 43.29 48.30 11.58
N ARG A 380 43.19 48.19 10.25
CA ARG A 380 42.15 47.40 9.56
C ARG A 380 42.24 45.91 9.88
N LEU A 381 43.46 45.37 9.97
CA LEU A 381 43.73 43.95 10.22
C LEU A 381 43.71 43.59 11.72
N LYS A 382 44.00 44.53 12.63
CA LYS A 382 43.91 44.32 14.09
C LYS A 382 42.51 44.00 14.61
N VAL A 383 41.46 44.39 13.87
CA VAL A 383 40.05 44.17 14.26
C VAL A 383 39.59 42.73 13.93
N LYS A 384 40.32 41.98 13.10
CA LYS A 384 39.89 40.66 12.61
C LYS A 384 40.85 39.58 13.08
N ASP A 385 40.50 38.89 14.16
CA ASP A 385 41.25 37.73 14.64
C ASP A 385 41.04 36.55 13.69
N LEU A 386 42.09 36.21 12.95
CA LEU A 386 42.08 35.17 11.91
C LEU A 386 41.81 33.78 12.52
N ASN A 387 42.24 33.56 13.76
CA ASN A 387 41.99 32.31 14.48
C ASN A 387 40.52 32.16 14.88
N ALA A 388 39.87 33.24 15.31
CA ALA A 388 38.43 33.23 15.63
C ALA A 388 37.58 32.99 14.37
N LEU A 389 37.95 33.60 13.24
CA LEU A 389 37.29 33.38 11.94
C LEU A 389 37.42 31.92 11.49
N GLN A 390 38.61 31.32 11.65
CA GLN A 390 38.86 29.94 11.28
C GLN A 390 38.07 28.96 12.16
N GLN A 391 37.99 29.20 13.47
CA GLN A 391 37.15 28.41 14.38
C GLN A 391 35.64 28.51 14.06
N GLU A 392 35.16 29.70 13.66
CA GLU A 392 33.78 29.86 13.22
C GLU A 392 33.49 29.09 11.92
N ILE A 393 34.41 29.10 10.95
CA ILE A 393 34.29 28.33 9.71
C ILE A 393 34.24 26.83 10.01
N GLU A 394 35.11 26.32 10.89
CA GLU A 394 35.11 24.91 11.29
C GLU A 394 33.79 24.51 11.98
N LYS A 395 33.29 25.36 12.89
CA LYS A 395 32.02 25.13 13.59
C LYS A 395 30.82 25.16 12.64
N GLU A 396 30.78 26.08 11.67
CA GLU A 396 29.75 26.09 10.63
C GLU A 396 29.83 24.86 9.74
N GLN A 397 31.04 24.41 9.36
CA GLN A 397 31.20 23.18 8.59
C GLN A 397 30.71 21.94 9.34
N GLU A 398 30.95 21.84 10.66
CA GLU A 398 30.42 20.77 11.50
C GLU A 398 28.89 20.81 11.56
N ASN A 399 28.30 21.99 11.71
CA ASN A 399 26.84 22.17 11.70
C ASN A 399 26.22 21.81 10.34
N ALA A 400 26.86 22.16 9.23
CA ALA A 400 26.46 21.75 7.89
C ALA A 400 26.51 20.23 7.72
N LEU A 401 27.54 19.57 8.27
CA LEU A 401 27.66 18.11 8.23
C LEU A 401 26.51 17.44 8.99
N LYS A 402 26.20 17.92 10.21
CA LYS A 402 25.08 17.43 11.02
C LYS A 402 23.72 17.61 10.31
N LEU A 403 23.52 18.74 9.62
CA LEU A 403 22.34 18.99 8.80
C LEU A 403 22.26 18.01 7.60
N LYS A 404 23.37 17.76 6.90
CA LYS A 404 23.41 16.78 5.79
C LYS A 404 23.10 15.37 6.28
N GLU A 405 23.62 14.97 7.44
CA GLU A 405 23.31 13.68 8.06
C GLU A 405 21.83 13.59 8.47
N SER A 406 21.26 14.66 9.04
CA SER A 406 19.82 14.74 9.37
C SER A 406 18.94 14.58 8.13
N ILE A 407 19.22 15.33 7.06
CA ILE A 407 18.49 15.24 5.78
C ILE A 407 18.57 13.80 5.24
N LYS A 408 19.77 13.20 5.21
CA LYS A 408 19.96 11.83 4.74
C LYS A 408 19.19 10.82 5.59
N ALA A 409 19.16 10.99 6.91
CA ALA A 409 18.38 10.13 7.81
C ALA A 409 16.87 10.22 7.52
N LYS A 410 16.33 11.43 7.32
CA LYS A 410 14.91 11.63 6.93
C LYS A 410 14.60 11.05 5.56
N GLN A 411 15.50 11.19 4.58
CA GLN A 411 15.36 10.59 3.25
C GLN A 411 15.30 9.05 3.32
N ASN A 412 16.19 8.43 4.11
CA ASN A 412 16.16 6.98 4.36
C ASN A 412 14.86 6.54 5.05
N HIS A 413 14.36 7.35 5.99
CA HIS A 413 13.07 7.08 6.65
C HIS A 413 11.91 7.14 5.65
N ILE A 414 11.88 8.13 4.75
CA ILE A 414 10.88 8.20 3.65
C ILE A 414 10.91 6.94 2.78
N GLU A 415 12.09 6.44 2.39
CA GLU A 415 12.19 5.19 1.60
C GLU A 415 11.67 3.97 2.38
N THR A 416 11.92 3.93 3.69
CA THR A 416 11.37 2.89 4.57
C THR A 416 9.83 2.95 4.62
N LEU A 417 9.25 4.15 4.75
CA LEU A 417 7.79 4.36 4.73
C LEU A 417 7.18 3.99 3.37
N LYS A 418 7.83 4.34 2.25
CA LYS A 418 7.39 3.92 0.91
C LYS A 418 7.37 2.41 0.75
N ASN A 419 8.40 1.72 1.23
CA ASN A 419 8.42 0.25 1.24
C ASN A 419 7.29 -0.34 2.09
N ALA A 420 6.98 0.27 3.24
CA ALA A 420 5.85 -0.13 4.07
C ALA A 420 4.49 0.06 3.37
N ILE A 421 4.31 1.17 2.61
CA ILE A 421 3.12 1.40 1.79
C ILE A 421 2.99 0.30 0.73
N ASN A 422 4.05 0.02 -0.02
CA ASN A 422 4.04 -1.03 -1.05
C ASN A 422 3.68 -2.41 -0.46
N GLN A 423 4.20 -2.75 0.73
CA GLN A 423 3.83 -3.99 1.42
C GLN A 423 2.35 -4.03 1.78
N LYS A 424 1.77 -2.92 2.27
CA LYS A 424 0.34 -2.82 2.61
C LYS A 424 -0.56 -2.87 1.38
N GLU A 425 -0.14 -2.29 0.26
CA GLU A 425 -0.86 -2.43 -1.01
C GLU A 425 -0.81 -3.87 -1.53
N HIS A 426 0.37 -4.51 -1.49
CA HIS A 426 0.50 -5.92 -1.86
C HIS A 426 -0.31 -6.86 -0.96
N ALA A 427 -0.53 -6.51 0.30
CA ALA A 427 -1.36 -7.28 1.23
C ALA A 427 -2.86 -7.29 0.86
N LYS A 428 -3.34 -6.35 0.02
CA LYS A 428 -4.73 -6.37 -0.49
C LYS A 428 -4.99 -7.52 -1.46
N ASN A 429 -4.02 -7.81 -2.33
CA ASN A 429 -4.17 -8.83 -3.37
C ASN A 429 -4.53 -10.23 -2.83
N PRO A 430 -3.83 -10.80 -1.81
CA PRO A 430 -4.20 -12.10 -1.27
C PRO A 430 -5.55 -12.08 -0.53
N ILE A 431 -5.93 -10.97 0.11
CA ILE A 431 -7.24 -10.81 0.76
C ILE A 431 -8.36 -10.89 -0.28
N GLU A 432 -8.23 -10.14 -1.38
CA GLU A 432 -9.19 -10.16 -2.48
C GLU A 432 -9.26 -11.54 -3.13
N GLN A 433 -8.11 -12.19 -3.39
CA GLN A 433 -8.07 -13.53 -3.97
C GLN A 433 -8.74 -14.59 -3.08
N GLN A 434 -8.43 -14.60 -1.78
CA GLN A 434 -9.02 -15.56 -0.84
C GLN A 434 -10.54 -15.41 -0.78
N ILE A 435 -11.04 -14.17 -0.75
CA ILE A 435 -12.47 -13.92 -0.64
C ILE A 435 -13.17 -14.19 -1.98
N GLU A 436 -12.53 -13.93 -3.11
CA GLU A 436 -13.06 -14.31 -4.43
C GLU A 436 -13.22 -15.84 -4.56
N GLN A 437 -12.25 -16.62 -4.05
CA GLN A 437 -12.39 -18.08 -3.97
C GLN A 437 -13.57 -18.51 -3.10
N GLN A 438 -13.81 -17.83 -1.97
CA GLN A 438 -14.97 -18.10 -1.12
C GLN A 438 -16.28 -17.74 -1.81
N LYS A 439 -16.33 -16.61 -2.54
CA LYS A 439 -17.49 -16.20 -3.34
C LYS A 439 -17.81 -17.23 -4.42
N GLN A 440 -16.82 -17.68 -5.17
CA GLN A 440 -17.01 -18.72 -6.18
C GLN A 440 -17.55 -20.02 -5.55
N THR A 441 -17.08 -20.38 -4.37
CA THR A 441 -17.58 -21.55 -3.63
C THR A 441 -19.05 -21.38 -3.24
N LEU A 442 -19.42 -20.22 -2.68
CA LEU A 442 -20.80 -19.90 -2.33
C LEU A 442 -21.71 -19.84 -3.56
N GLU A 443 -21.22 -19.30 -4.68
CA GLU A 443 -21.97 -19.22 -5.93
C GLU A 443 -22.27 -20.60 -6.51
N ARG A 444 -21.31 -21.53 -6.46
CA ARG A 444 -21.54 -22.94 -6.81
C ARG A 444 -22.63 -23.56 -5.93
N GLN A 445 -22.55 -23.37 -4.62
CA GLN A 445 -23.56 -23.87 -3.68
C GLN A 445 -24.96 -23.28 -3.95
N LYS A 446 -25.04 -21.99 -4.29
CA LYS A 446 -26.31 -21.35 -4.69
C LYS A 446 -26.88 -21.97 -5.95
N ASN A 447 -26.04 -22.15 -6.97
CA ASN A 447 -26.48 -22.74 -8.24
C ASN A 447 -26.96 -24.19 -8.07
N GLU A 448 -26.28 -24.99 -7.24
CA GLU A 448 -26.71 -26.34 -6.89
C GLU A 448 -28.07 -26.34 -6.19
N LYS A 449 -28.26 -25.50 -5.17
CA LYS A 449 -29.53 -25.41 -4.44
C LYS A 449 -30.66 -24.84 -5.28
N GLU A 450 -30.38 -23.90 -6.17
CA GLU A 450 -31.37 -23.33 -7.10
C GLU A 450 -31.81 -24.38 -8.12
N HIS A 451 -30.88 -25.19 -8.65
CA HIS A 451 -31.23 -26.31 -9.52
C HIS A 451 -32.09 -27.34 -8.78
N GLU A 452 -31.76 -27.66 -7.53
CA GLU A 452 -32.58 -28.54 -6.69
C GLU A 452 -33.98 -27.95 -6.47
N ARG A 453 -34.07 -26.65 -6.19
CA ARG A 453 -35.35 -25.95 -5.99
C ARG A 453 -36.24 -26.05 -7.23
N GLN A 454 -35.67 -25.77 -8.40
CA GLN A 454 -36.39 -25.89 -9.68
C GLN A 454 -36.83 -27.33 -9.94
N ASN A 455 -36.03 -28.32 -9.57
CA ASN A 455 -36.40 -29.72 -9.70
C ASN A 455 -37.60 -30.09 -8.79
N GLN A 456 -37.58 -29.66 -7.53
CA GLN A 456 -38.71 -29.85 -6.62
C GLN A 456 -39.98 -29.13 -7.12
N GLU A 457 -39.83 -27.95 -7.71
CA GLU A 457 -40.94 -27.18 -8.28
C GLU A 457 -41.57 -27.87 -9.49
N ARG A 458 -40.76 -28.41 -10.40
CA ARG A 458 -41.26 -29.24 -11.51
C ARG A 458 -42.04 -30.45 -11.00
N GLN A 459 -41.47 -31.20 -10.07
CA GLN A 459 -42.14 -32.36 -9.48
C GLN A 459 -43.45 -32.00 -8.78
N LYS A 460 -43.49 -30.86 -8.06
CA LYS A 460 -44.73 -30.36 -7.45
C LYS A 460 -45.79 -30.06 -8.51
N ASN A 461 -45.41 -29.40 -9.60
CA ASN A 461 -46.34 -29.02 -10.67
C ASN A 461 -46.89 -30.26 -11.40
N GLU A 462 -46.06 -31.27 -11.65
CA GLU A 462 -46.49 -32.56 -12.21
C GLU A 462 -47.58 -33.21 -11.34
N LYS A 463 -47.40 -33.22 -10.02
CA LYS A 463 -48.38 -33.77 -9.07
C LYS A 463 -49.65 -32.93 -9.01
N GLU A 464 -49.55 -31.62 -9.16
CA GLU A 464 -50.71 -30.73 -9.23
C GLU A 464 -51.51 -30.95 -10.51
N HIS A 465 -50.86 -31.18 -11.65
CA HIS A 465 -51.52 -31.59 -12.89
C HIS A 465 -52.19 -32.96 -12.76
N GLU A 466 -51.55 -33.94 -12.14
CA GLU A 466 -52.16 -35.25 -11.85
C GLU A 466 -53.45 -35.07 -11.02
N ARG A 467 -53.39 -34.23 -9.97
CA ARG A 467 -54.57 -33.91 -9.15
C ARG A 467 -55.69 -33.23 -9.95
N GLN A 468 -55.35 -32.33 -10.87
CA GLN A 468 -56.34 -31.69 -11.75
C GLN A 468 -56.99 -32.71 -12.69
N ASN A 469 -56.21 -33.62 -13.28
CA ASN A 469 -56.72 -34.69 -14.13
C ASN A 469 -57.70 -35.61 -13.37
N LEU A 470 -57.35 -35.99 -12.14
CA LEU A 470 -58.25 -36.77 -11.28
C LEU A 470 -59.54 -36.02 -10.92
N ASN A 471 -59.47 -34.71 -10.70
CA ASN A 471 -60.68 -33.89 -10.51
C ASN A 471 -61.57 -33.87 -11.76
N ASN A 472 -60.98 -33.84 -12.95
CA ASN A 472 -61.72 -33.94 -14.20
C ASN A 472 -62.38 -35.33 -14.35
N GLU A 473 -61.68 -36.40 -13.94
CA GLU A 473 -62.24 -37.75 -13.92
C GLU A 473 -63.43 -37.88 -12.95
N ILE A 474 -63.35 -37.29 -11.75
CA ILE A 474 -64.49 -37.25 -10.81
C ILE A 474 -65.70 -36.59 -11.44
N ASN A 475 -65.50 -35.49 -12.18
CA ASN A 475 -66.59 -34.82 -12.88
C ASN A 475 -67.14 -35.68 -14.02
N ALA A 476 -66.27 -36.36 -14.77
CA ALA A 476 -66.69 -37.28 -15.83
C ALA A 476 -67.54 -38.43 -15.27
N ILE A 477 -67.10 -39.09 -14.19
CA ILE A 477 -67.85 -40.14 -13.50
C ILE A 477 -69.18 -39.58 -12.97
N GLY A 478 -69.17 -38.39 -12.36
CA GLY A 478 -70.38 -37.76 -11.84
C GLY A 478 -71.43 -37.46 -12.89
N ASN A 479 -71.00 -37.12 -14.10
CA ASN A 479 -71.87 -36.82 -15.24
C ASN A 479 -72.37 -38.08 -15.98
N GLU A 480 -71.81 -39.26 -15.69
CA GLU A 480 -72.33 -40.51 -16.22
C GLU A 480 -73.80 -40.69 -15.80
N ARG A 481 -74.62 -41.19 -16.72
CA ARG A 481 -76.05 -41.39 -16.50
C ARG A 481 -76.38 -42.85 -16.26
N VAL A 482 -77.21 -43.11 -15.26
CA VAL A 482 -77.70 -44.44 -14.90
C VAL A 482 -79.22 -44.41 -14.85
N THR A 483 -79.84 -45.37 -15.54
CA THR A 483 -81.29 -45.56 -15.53
C THR A 483 -81.66 -46.59 -14.47
N ILE A 484 -82.47 -46.19 -13.50
CA ILE A 484 -83.04 -47.08 -12.48
C ILE A 484 -84.55 -47.11 -12.66
N LYS A 485 -85.11 -48.31 -12.66
CA LYS A 485 -86.56 -48.52 -12.66
C LYS A 485 -87.11 -48.34 -11.25
N GLU A 486 -88.16 -47.54 -11.13
CA GLU A 486 -88.85 -47.28 -9.87
C GLU A 486 -90.33 -47.63 -10.00
N LEU A 487 -90.97 -47.98 -8.87
CA LEU A 487 -92.41 -48.21 -8.82
C LEU A 487 -93.14 -46.86 -8.97
N GLY A 488 -94.19 -46.85 -9.79
CA GLY A 488 -95.04 -45.69 -10.00
C GLY A 488 -94.56 -44.74 -11.09
N THR A 489 -95.41 -43.77 -11.38
CA THR A 489 -95.16 -42.67 -12.30
C THR A 489 -95.40 -41.34 -11.59
N LYS A 490 -95.09 -40.22 -12.24
CA LYS A 490 -95.31 -38.88 -11.69
C LYS A 490 -96.77 -38.66 -11.26
N ASP A 491 -97.72 -39.24 -12.00
CA ASP A 491 -99.16 -39.08 -11.78
C ASP A 491 -99.76 -40.26 -10.97
N ASN A 492 -99.00 -41.34 -10.76
CA ASN A 492 -99.40 -42.50 -9.96
C ASN A 492 -98.22 -42.99 -9.11
N PHE A 493 -97.91 -42.29 -8.02
CA PHE A 493 -96.73 -42.54 -7.20
C PHE A 493 -96.72 -43.90 -6.48
N LEU A 494 -97.91 -44.43 -6.13
CA LEU A 494 -98.03 -45.76 -5.53
C LEU A 494 -97.77 -46.86 -6.56
N GLY A 495 -97.96 -46.56 -7.84
CA GLY A 495 -97.70 -47.46 -8.96
C GLY A 495 -98.54 -48.73 -8.97
N ILE A 496 -99.51 -48.91 -8.07
CA ILE A 496 -100.29 -50.14 -7.96
C ILE A 496 -101.77 -49.82 -8.12
N GLN A 497 -102.45 -50.55 -9.00
CA GLN A 497 -103.88 -50.38 -9.29
C GLN A 497 -104.57 -51.74 -9.43
N PRO A 498 -105.88 -51.84 -9.11
CA PRO A 498 -106.65 -53.05 -9.38
C PRO A 498 -106.84 -53.25 -10.89
N HIS A 499 -106.65 -54.48 -11.37
CA HIS A 499 -106.91 -54.89 -12.75
C HIS A 499 -107.92 -56.04 -12.76
N TYR A 500 -109.08 -55.80 -13.36
CA TYR A 500 -110.18 -56.75 -13.43
C TYR A 500 -110.11 -57.54 -14.74
N ASN A 501 -110.06 -58.87 -14.67
CA ASN A 501 -109.91 -59.75 -15.83
C ASN A 501 -111.25 -60.36 -16.33
N GLY A 502 -112.40 -59.78 -15.95
CA GLY A 502 -113.72 -60.20 -16.45
C GLY A 502 -114.31 -61.44 -15.76
N TYR A 503 -113.48 -62.43 -15.43
CA TYR A 503 -113.87 -63.67 -14.75
C TYR A 503 -112.72 -64.14 -13.83
N GLY A 504 -112.71 -63.72 -12.56
CA GLY A 504 -111.68 -64.14 -11.60
C GLY A 504 -111.41 -63.16 -10.46
N ARG A 505 -110.35 -63.45 -9.70
CA ARG A 505 -109.83 -62.60 -8.60
C ARG A 505 -109.14 -61.37 -9.20
N THR A 506 -109.40 -60.19 -8.63
CA THR A 506 -108.78 -58.93 -9.08
C THR A 506 -107.26 -59.00 -8.96
N TYR A 507 -106.54 -58.68 -10.03
CA TYR A 507 -105.09 -58.65 -10.02
C TYR A 507 -104.54 -57.29 -9.58
N ALA A 508 -103.35 -57.28 -8.99
CA ALA A 508 -102.56 -56.08 -8.78
C ALA A 508 -101.75 -55.77 -10.05
N ARG A 509 -102.05 -54.66 -10.71
CA ARG A 509 -101.25 -54.09 -11.78
C ARG A 509 -100.25 -53.11 -11.18
N ALA A 510 -98.96 -53.37 -11.40
CA ALA A 510 -97.88 -52.44 -11.08
C ALA A 510 -97.42 -51.71 -12.35
N THR A 511 -97.37 -50.39 -12.28
CA THR A 511 -96.77 -49.52 -13.29
C THR A 511 -95.42 -49.01 -12.78
N PHE A 512 -94.41 -49.05 -13.64
CA PHE A 512 -93.05 -48.64 -13.34
C PHE A 512 -92.63 -47.45 -14.19
N SER A 513 -91.63 -46.70 -13.74
CA SER A 513 -90.99 -45.65 -14.53
C SER A 513 -89.48 -45.79 -14.54
N ASP A 514 -88.87 -45.37 -15.64
CA ASP A 514 -87.42 -45.35 -15.79
C ASP A 514 -86.90 -43.96 -15.40
N LYS A 515 -86.13 -43.90 -14.32
CA LYS A 515 -85.47 -42.68 -13.85
C LYS A 515 -84.04 -42.66 -14.35
N ASN A 516 -83.79 -41.76 -15.30
CA ASN A 516 -82.45 -41.52 -15.81
C ASN A 516 -81.84 -40.35 -15.04
N LYS A 517 -80.88 -40.62 -14.14
CA LYS A 517 -80.17 -39.59 -13.35
C LYS A 517 -78.66 -39.77 -13.48
N SER A 518 -77.91 -38.69 -13.29
CA SER A 518 -76.46 -38.75 -13.21
C SER A 518 -76.00 -39.40 -11.89
N ILE A 519 -74.79 -39.95 -11.86
CA ILE A 519 -74.20 -40.52 -10.63
C ILE A 519 -74.11 -39.45 -9.53
N LYS A 520 -73.83 -38.21 -9.91
CA LYS A 520 -73.86 -37.05 -9.02
C LYS A 520 -75.24 -36.84 -8.40
N GLU A 521 -76.30 -36.86 -9.19
CA GLU A 521 -77.68 -36.71 -8.68
C GLU A 521 -78.07 -37.85 -7.74
N TYR A 522 -77.72 -39.10 -8.06
CA TYR A 522 -77.94 -40.23 -7.15
C TYR A 522 -77.22 -40.06 -5.82
N PHE A 523 -75.96 -39.64 -5.87
CA PHE A 523 -75.18 -39.37 -4.67
C PHE A 523 -75.80 -38.25 -3.82
N GLU A 524 -76.20 -37.12 -4.42
CA GLU A 524 -76.81 -36.00 -3.70
C GLU A 524 -78.15 -36.38 -3.05
N ILE A 525 -79.00 -37.13 -3.77
CA ILE A 525 -80.28 -37.63 -3.25
C ILE A 525 -80.04 -38.58 -2.08
N GLU A 526 -79.20 -39.60 -2.26
CA GLU A 526 -78.92 -40.59 -1.21
C GLU A 526 -78.18 -39.97 -0.02
N THR A 527 -77.37 -38.93 -0.23
CA THR A 527 -76.77 -38.14 0.85
C THR A 527 -77.84 -37.46 1.70
N LYS A 528 -78.79 -36.77 1.07
CA LYS A 528 -79.88 -36.10 1.79
C LYS A 528 -80.77 -37.11 2.52
N ILE A 529 -81.13 -38.21 1.86
CA ILE A 529 -81.92 -39.29 2.46
C ILE A 529 -81.18 -39.88 3.66
N LYS A 530 -79.87 -40.20 3.53
CA LYS A 530 -79.06 -40.72 4.64
C LYS A 530 -78.98 -39.74 5.81
N ASN A 531 -78.84 -38.45 5.55
CA ASN A 531 -78.77 -37.45 6.62
C ASN A 531 -80.09 -37.36 7.42
N ILE A 532 -81.23 -37.66 6.80
CA ILE A 532 -82.53 -37.67 7.48
C ILE A 532 -82.79 -39.03 8.16
N LEU A 533 -82.60 -40.13 7.44
CA LEU A 533 -82.88 -41.49 7.94
C LEU A 533 -81.81 -42.01 8.90
N GLY A 534 -80.57 -41.53 8.79
CA GLY A 534 -79.40 -42.05 9.50
C GLY A 534 -78.71 -43.21 8.77
N PHE A 535 -79.25 -43.69 7.64
CA PHE A 535 -78.70 -44.78 6.83
C PHE A 535 -79.10 -44.63 5.36
N TYR A 536 -78.38 -45.30 4.46
CA TYR A 536 -78.70 -45.31 3.02
C TYR A 536 -79.95 -46.12 2.75
N ARG A 537 -80.86 -45.59 1.93
CA ARG A 537 -82.09 -46.31 1.59
C ARG A 537 -81.82 -47.54 0.75
N ILE A 538 -80.81 -47.49 -0.13
CA ILE A 538 -80.68 -48.45 -1.23
C ILE A 538 -80.50 -49.91 -0.82
N GLY A 539 -79.81 -50.30 0.24
CA GLY A 539 -79.61 -51.72 0.56
C GLY A 539 -80.56 -52.30 1.59
N GLU A 540 -81.50 -51.51 2.08
CA GLU A 540 -82.16 -51.70 3.38
C GLU A 540 -83.55 -52.32 3.26
N SER A 541 -84.04 -52.92 4.35
CA SER A 541 -85.38 -53.50 4.38
C SER A 541 -86.47 -52.43 4.48
N ASP A 542 -87.60 -52.66 3.80
CA ASP A 542 -88.76 -51.77 3.87
C ASP A 542 -89.26 -51.58 5.30
N GLU A 543 -89.14 -52.61 6.15
CA GLU A 543 -89.52 -52.53 7.57
C GLU A 543 -88.65 -51.52 8.31
N ARG A 544 -87.33 -51.53 8.08
CA ARG A 544 -86.41 -50.59 8.71
C ARG A 544 -86.65 -49.16 8.20
N ILE A 545 -86.86 -49.01 6.89
CA ILE A 545 -87.19 -47.72 6.27
C ILE A 545 -88.51 -47.19 6.85
N LEU A 546 -89.56 -48.01 6.89
CA LEU A 546 -90.88 -47.65 7.39
C LEU A 546 -90.85 -47.30 8.88
N GLN A 547 -90.21 -48.12 9.71
CA GLN A 547 -90.06 -47.85 11.14
C GLN A 547 -89.35 -46.51 11.38
N ARG A 548 -88.26 -46.25 10.65
CA ARG A 548 -87.55 -44.98 10.77
C ARG A 548 -88.39 -43.82 10.26
N PHE A 549 -89.06 -43.98 9.12
CA PHE A 549 -89.92 -42.96 8.51
C PHE A 549 -91.07 -42.53 9.44
N LEU A 550 -91.70 -43.49 10.12
CA LEU A 550 -92.77 -43.21 11.09
C LEU A 550 -92.27 -42.40 12.31
N GLN A 551 -91.00 -42.54 12.69
CA GLN A 551 -90.36 -41.81 13.78
C GLN A 551 -89.92 -40.38 13.40
N LEU A 552 -89.93 -40.03 12.13
CA LEU A 552 -89.51 -38.71 11.66
C LEU A 552 -90.54 -37.62 11.97
N SER A 553 -90.09 -36.37 11.99
CA SER A 553 -90.99 -35.21 12.01
C SER A 553 -91.80 -35.12 10.71
N GLU A 554 -92.98 -34.47 10.74
CA GLU A 554 -93.77 -34.29 9.51
C GLU A 554 -93.01 -33.53 8.41
N ARG A 555 -92.11 -32.62 8.80
CA ARG A 555 -91.23 -31.92 7.85
C ARG A 555 -90.27 -32.89 7.18
N ASP A 556 -89.62 -33.75 7.95
CA ASP A 556 -88.63 -34.70 7.45
C ASP A 556 -89.28 -35.84 6.64
N LYS A 557 -90.49 -36.27 7.02
CA LYS A 557 -91.30 -37.21 6.22
C LYS A 557 -91.61 -36.64 4.85
N ASN A 558 -92.06 -35.38 4.79
CA ASN A 558 -92.37 -34.70 3.53
C ASN A 558 -91.11 -34.53 2.65
N GLU A 559 -89.97 -34.24 3.26
CA GLU A 559 -88.70 -34.11 2.54
C GLU A 559 -88.23 -35.47 1.97
N VAL A 560 -88.25 -36.54 2.78
CA VAL A 560 -87.91 -37.90 2.30
C VAL A 560 -88.87 -38.34 1.20
N ALA A 561 -90.18 -38.11 1.35
CA ALA A 561 -91.17 -38.42 0.32
C ALA A 561 -90.87 -37.67 -0.99
N ARG A 562 -90.52 -36.38 -0.93
CA ARG A 562 -90.11 -35.61 -2.12
C ARG A 562 -88.85 -36.16 -2.77
N LEU A 563 -87.82 -36.48 -1.98
CA LEU A 563 -86.55 -37.02 -2.47
C LEU A 563 -86.68 -38.41 -3.12
N ILE A 564 -87.65 -39.21 -2.68
CA ILE A 564 -87.96 -40.51 -3.28
C ILE A 564 -88.72 -40.34 -4.61
N LEU A 565 -89.52 -39.28 -4.76
CA LEU A 565 -90.34 -39.03 -5.94
C LEU A 565 -89.61 -38.23 -7.04
N SER A 566 -88.63 -37.41 -6.67
CA SER A 566 -87.68 -36.75 -7.57
C SER A 566 -86.75 -37.78 -8.19
#